data_AF-A0A9J6G845-F1
#
_entry.id   AF-A0A9J6G845-F1
#
_cell.length_a   1.000
_cell.length_b   1.000
_cell.length_c   1.000
_cell.angle_alpha   90.00
_cell.angle_beta   90.00
_cell.angle_gamma   90.00
#
_symmetry.space_group_name_H-M   'P 1'
#
loop_
_entity.id
_entity.type
_entity.pdbx_description
1 polymer ?
#
loop_
_entity_poly.entity_id
_entity_poly.type
_entity_poly.pdbx_seq_one_letter_code
_entity_poly.pdbx_strand_id
1 'polypeptide(L)'
;MERAERSPDETCVEALASGFVLLVSIVPAIGYSLVAYLSAAAFVHDVFNELGRLVRLPNFTPHAILTILLKPMVLLMGVGLEEAHYGARVLATGFLSNELGAFQELTTYAASGLLSVRTRRVLSFAVCGFHNLGSLGIVFGMLSLVAPGRSTDIASIGFSALVSACVANYLTACTVGKYNHENKILPRNFPPSTSPIHELGKISNAAAKASSFKQLANAASN
;
A
#
# COMPACT_ATOMS: atom_id res chain seq x y z
N MET A 1 2.88 16.10 35.68
CA MET A 1 2.50 14.74 35.26
C MET A 1 0.99 14.70 35.23
N GLU A 2 0.43 15.02 34.07
CA GLU A 2 -1.00 15.02 33.80
C GLU A 2 -1.50 13.58 33.88
N ARG A 3 -2.53 13.36 34.71
CA ARG A 3 -3.11 12.04 34.98
C ARG A 3 -3.68 11.54 33.65
N ALA A 4 -3.26 10.36 33.18
CA ALA A 4 -3.94 9.70 32.07
C ALA A 4 -5.43 9.57 32.46
N GLU A 5 -6.32 10.30 31.77
CA GLU A 5 -7.76 10.15 31.94
C GLU A 5 -8.11 8.70 31.63
N ARG A 6 -8.61 7.99 32.65
CA ARG A 6 -9.15 6.65 32.47
C ARG A 6 -10.35 6.78 31.54
N SER A 7 -10.42 5.95 30.50
CA SER A 7 -11.65 5.83 29.71
C SER A 7 -12.80 5.49 30.68
N PRO A 8 -13.97 6.12 30.53
CA PRO A 8 -15.09 5.92 31.44
C PRO A 8 -15.67 4.49 31.37
N ASP A 9 -15.28 3.69 30.37
CA ASP A 9 -15.77 2.33 30.17
C ASP A 9 -15.31 1.39 31.31
N GLU A 10 -16.26 0.80 32.03
CA GLU A 10 -15.96 -0.10 33.17
C GLU A 10 -15.73 -1.55 32.73
N THR A 11 -16.18 -1.91 31.52
CA THR A 11 -16.07 -3.27 30.98
C THR A 11 -15.53 -3.29 29.54
N CYS A 12 -14.89 -4.40 29.16
CA CYS A 12 -14.40 -4.63 27.79
C CYS A 12 -15.53 -4.53 26.74
N VAL A 13 -16.74 -4.95 27.10
CA VAL A 13 -17.91 -4.89 26.22
C VAL A 13 -18.35 -3.45 25.98
N GLU A 14 -18.33 -2.62 27.03
CA GLU A 14 -18.66 -1.20 26.94
C GLU A 14 -17.64 -0.44 26.08
N ALA A 15 -16.34 -0.69 26.29
CA ALA A 15 -15.28 -0.12 25.46
C ALA A 15 -15.39 -0.53 23.97
N LEU A 16 -15.78 -1.79 23.70
CA LEU A 16 -16.03 -2.24 22.33
C LEU A 16 -17.26 -1.55 21.72
N ALA A 17 -18.35 -1.44 22.48
CA ALA A 17 -19.59 -0.81 22.01
C ALA A 17 -19.40 0.69 21.73
N SER A 18 -18.71 1.41 22.62
CA SER A 18 -18.40 2.83 22.43
C SER A 18 -17.48 3.04 21.22
N GLY A 19 -16.50 2.15 21.01
CA GLY A 19 -15.69 2.11 19.79
C GLY A 19 -16.50 1.91 18.50
N PHE A 20 -17.47 1.00 18.50
CA PHE A 20 -18.35 0.79 17.33
C PHE A 20 -19.22 2.01 17.03
N VAL A 21 -19.78 2.66 18.05
CA VAL A 21 -20.58 3.88 17.87
C VAL A 21 -19.73 5.00 17.25
N LEU A 22 -18.48 5.15 17.69
CA LEU A 22 -17.54 6.09 17.09
C LEU A 22 -17.26 5.76 15.61
N LEU A 23 -17.10 4.48 15.27
CA LEU A 23 -16.87 4.04 13.89
C LEU A 23 -18.05 4.39 12.96
N VAL A 24 -19.30 4.35 13.44
CA VAL A 24 -20.48 4.71 12.64
C VAL A 24 -20.39 6.15 12.12
N SER A 25 -19.83 7.08 12.90
CA SER A 25 -19.63 8.47 12.47
C SER A 25 -18.39 8.67 11.60
N ILE A 26 -17.33 7.88 11.81
CA ILE A 26 -16.05 8.04 11.11
C ILE A 26 -16.05 7.37 9.73
N VAL A 27 -16.62 6.17 9.61
CA VAL A 27 -16.56 5.37 8.37
C VAL A 27 -17.13 6.12 7.14
N PRO A 28 -18.29 6.81 7.23
CA PRO A 28 -18.79 7.61 6.11
C PRO A 28 -17.84 8.75 5.75
N ALA A 29 -17.26 9.44 6.74
CA ALA A 29 -16.30 10.52 6.50
C ALA A 29 -15.07 10.02 5.73
N ILE A 30 -14.56 8.84 6.09
CA ILE A 30 -13.49 8.15 5.35
C ILE A 30 -13.94 7.86 3.92
N GLY A 31 -15.11 7.25 3.73
CA GLY A 31 -15.65 6.90 2.42
C GLY A 31 -15.79 8.11 1.49
N TYR A 32 -16.37 9.21 1.97
CA TYR A 32 -16.50 10.45 1.19
C TYR A 32 -15.14 11.07 0.87
N SER A 33 -14.22 11.10 1.84
CA SER A 33 -12.87 11.64 1.62
C SER A 33 -12.08 10.84 0.58
N LEU A 34 -12.24 9.51 0.56
CA LEU A 34 -11.62 8.63 -0.42
C LEU A 34 -12.16 8.87 -1.83
N VAL A 35 -13.48 8.97 -1.99
CA VAL A 35 -14.08 9.27 -3.30
C VAL A 35 -13.61 10.63 -3.81
N ALA A 36 -13.66 11.66 -2.95
CA ALA A 36 -13.17 12.99 -3.30
C ALA A 36 -11.70 12.97 -3.72
N TYR A 37 -10.85 12.25 -2.99
CA TYR A 37 -9.45 12.09 -3.30
C TYR A 37 -9.21 11.36 -4.63
N LEU A 38 -9.88 10.24 -4.88
CA LEU A 38 -9.74 9.49 -6.13
C LEU A 38 -10.20 10.30 -7.35
N SER A 39 -11.31 11.05 -7.21
CA SER A 39 -11.79 11.95 -8.25
C SER A 39 -10.79 13.09 -8.52
N ALA A 40 -10.23 13.70 -7.48
CA ALA A 40 -9.21 14.74 -7.62
C ALA A 40 -7.92 14.18 -8.25
N ALA A 41 -7.48 13.00 -7.84
CA ALA A 41 -6.29 12.34 -8.39
C ALA A 41 -6.47 12.00 -9.87
N ALA A 42 -7.64 11.48 -10.28
CA ALA A 42 -7.98 11.21 -11.67
C ALA A 42 -8.00 12.51 -12.50
N PHE A 43 -8.63 13.57 -11.97
CA PHE A 43 -8.63 14.88 -12.63
C PHE A 43 -7.21 15.43 -12.84
N VAL A 44 -6.34 15.37 -11.82
CA VAL A 44 -4.95 15.80 -11.95
C VAL A 44 -4.21 14.96 -12.98
N HIS A 45 -4.43 13.64 -13.00
CA HIS A 45 -3.84 12.76 -14.00
C HIS A 45 -4.23 13.16 -15.43
N ASP A 46 -5.51 13.43 -15.67
CA ASP A 46 -6.03 13.84 -16.98
C ASP A 46 -5.50 15.21 -17.42
N VAL A 47 -5.42 16.17 -16.49
CA VAL A 47 -4.81 17.49 -16.76
C VAL A 47 -3.36 17.35 -17.20
N PHE A 48 -2.58 16.51 -16.52
CA PHE A 48 -1.19 16.25 -16.89
C PHE A 48 -1.08 15.56 -18.25
N ASN A 49 -1.95 14.58 -18.54
CA ASN A 49 -1.99 13.94 -19.84
C ASN A 49 -2.25 14.94 -20.97
N GLU A 50 -3.20 15.86 -20.79
CA GLU A 50 -3.53 16.87 -21.80
C GLU A 50 -2.40 17.91 -21.97
N LEU A 51 -1.74 18.31 -20.87
CA LEU A 51 -0.53 19.13 -20.94
C LEU A 51 0.62 18.41 -21.67
N GLY A 52 0.80 17.12 -21.42
CA GLY A 52 1.76 16.27 -22.12
C GLY A 52 1.50 16.23 -23.63
N ARG A 53 0.23 16.13 -24.03
CA ARG A 53 -0.20 16.20 -25.43
C ARG A 53 0.18 17.52 -26.08
N LEU A 54 0.04 18.64 -25.36
CA LEU A 54 0.40 19.97 -25.85
C LEU A 54 1.91 20.14 -26.07
N VAL A 55 2.74 19.60 -25.16
CA VAL A 55 4.22 19.70 -25.21
C VAL A 55 4.86 18.56 -26.04
N ARG A 56 4.05 17.65 -26.61
CA ARG A 56 4.50 16.45 -27.36
C ARG A 56 5.38 15.51 -26.53
N LEU A 57 5.15 15.47 -25.21
CA LEU A 57 5.80 14.53 -24.30
C LEU A 57 4.85 13.35 -24.05
N PRO A 58 5.05 12.19 -24.69
CA PRO A 58 4.25 11.02 -24.39
C PRO A 58 4.48 10.59 -22.93
N ASN A 59 3.40 10.26 -22.22
CA ASN A 59 3.41 9.79 -20.82
C ASN A 59 3.81 10.83 -19.76
N PHE A 60 3.54 12.11 -19.99
CA PHE A 60 3.67 13.15 -18.96
C PHE A 60 2.58 12.99 -17.88
N THR A 61 2.83 12.11 -16.91
CA THR A 61 1.90 11.82 -15.81
C THR A 61 2.55 12.15 -14.46
N PRO A 62 1.76 12.48 -13.42
CA PRO A 62 2.27 12.67 -12.07
C PRO A 62 3.03 11.43 -11.58
N HIS A 63 2.56 10.24 -11.98
CA HIS A 63 3.19 8.96 -11.67
C HIS A 63 4.60 8.84 -12.26
N ALA A 64 4.78 9.17 -13.53
CA ALA A 64 6.09 9.12 -14.19
C ALA A 64 7.08 10.14 -13.59
N ILE A 65 6.60 11.35 -13.30
CA ILE A 65 7.42 12.39 -12.66
C ILE A 65 7.89 11.93 -11.28
N LEU A 66 6.96 11.42 -10.46
CA LEU A 66 7.26 10.95 -9.12
C LEU A 66 8.17 9.73 -9.14
N THR A 67 8.02 8.84 -10.12
CA THR A 67 8.91 7.69 -10.33
C THR A 67 10.36 8.16 -10.53
N ILE A 68 10.57 9.19 -11.36
CA ILE A 68 11.91 9.75 -11.58
C ILE A 68 12.45 10.40 -10.30
N LEU A 69 11.60 11.13 -9.58
CA LEU A 69 11.95 11.80 -8.32
C LEU A 69 12.31 10.81 -7.19
N LEU A 70 11.61 9.68 -7.10
CA LEU A 70 11.81 8.68 -6.04
C LEU A 70 12.88 7.64 -6.38
N LYS A 71 13.32 7.54 -7.64
CA LYS A 71 14.44 6.69 -8.05
C LYS A 71 15.70 6.85 -7.19
N PRO A 72 16.21 8.08 -6.91
CA PRO A 72 17.36 8.25 -6.02
C PRO A 72 17.09 7.71 -4.60
N MET A 73 15.87 7.85 -4.08
CA MET A 73 15.52 7.32 -2.75
C MET A 73 15.59 5.79 -2.71
N VAL A 74 15.12 5.12 -3.77
CA VAL A 74 15.21 3.65 -3.90
C VAL A 74 16.66 3.18 -3.98
N LEU A 75 17.53 3.93 -4.66
CA LEU A 75 18.96 3.64 -4.69
C LEU A 75 19.60 3.81 -3.30
N LEU A 76 19.22 4.84 -2.55
CA LEU A 76 19.69 5.06 -1.17
C LEU A 76 19.25 3.93 -0.22
N MET A 77 18.13 3.26 -0.50
CA MET A 77 17.69 2.06 0.24
C MET A 77 18.53 0.82 -0.07
N GLY A 78 19.46 0.89 -1.02
CA GLY A 78 20.37 -0.21 -1.37
C GLY A 78 19.80 -1.21 -2.37
N VAL A 79 18.87 -0.75 -3.23
CA VAL A 79 18.35 -1.48 -4.41
C VAL A 79 19.30 -1.28 -5.60
N GLY A 80 19.48 -2.31 -6.42
CA GLY A 80 20.35 -2.26 -7.61
C GLY A 80 19.82 -1.31 -8.69
N LEU A 81 20.73 -0.76 -9.51
CA LEU A 81 20.40 0.21 -10.58
C LEU A 81 19.37 -0.30 -11.58
N GLU A 82 19.42 -1.59 -11.91
CA GLU A 82 18.52 -2.24 -12.87
C GLU A 82 17.09 -2.37 -12.32
N GLU A 83 16.96 -2.59 -11.01
CA GLU A 83 15.68 -2.80 -10.33
C GLU A 83 15.08 -1.48 -9.79
N ALA A 84 15.91 -0.43 -9.67
CA ALA A 84 15.53 0.83 -9.05
C ALA A 84 14.39 1.54 -9.76
N HIS A 85 14.25 1.38 -11.08
CA HIS A 85 13.12 1.95 -11.81
C HIS A 85 11.80 1.33 -11.37
N TYR A 86 11.73 0.00 -11.26
CA TYR A 86 10.53 -0.72 -10.81
C TYR A 86 10.23 -0.43 -9.34
N GLY A 87 11.25 -0.37 -8.50
CA GLY A 87 11.08 0.06 -7.10
C GLY A 87 10.51 1.47 -6.99
N ALA A 88 11.02 2.41 -7.78
CA ALA A 88 10.53 3.79 -7.75
C ALA A 88 9.09 3.94 -8.22
N ARG A 89 8.68 3.13 -9.21
CA ARG A 89 7.29 3.04 -9.64
C ARG A 89 6.37 2.55 -8.53
N VAL A 90 6.78 1.50 -7.82
CA VAL A 90 6.04 0.96 -6.66
C VAL A 90 5.87 2.02 -5.57
N LEU A 91 6.93 2.77 -5.24
CA LEU A 91 6.84 3.85 -4.25
C LEU A 91 5.94 5.00 -4.73
N ALA A 92 6.01 5.36 -6.02
CA ALA A 92 5.17 6.40 -6.60
C ALA A 92 3.68 6.01 -6.58
N THR A 93 3.35 4.77 -6.91
CA THR A 93 1.99 4.20 -6.80
C THR A 93 1.51 4.23 -5.36
N GLY A 94 2.37 3.88 -4.42
CA GLY A 94 2.09 3.97 -2.98
C GLY A 94 1.67 5.37 -2.58
N PHE A 95 2.49 6.37 -2.92
CA PHE A 95 2.29 7.76 -2.52
C PHE A 95 1.07 8.44 -3.18
N LEU A 96 0.85 8.18 -4.47
CA LEU A 96 -0.23 8.80 -5.27
C LEU A 96 -1.56 8.05 -5.24
N SER A 97 -1.59 6.81 -4.81
CA SER A 97 -2.83 6.03 -4.74
C SER A 97 -3.02 5.44 -3.37
N ASN A 98 -2.35 4.34 -3.06
CA ASN A 98 -2.35 3.70 -1.75
C ASN A 98 -1.33 2.56 -1.68
N GLU A 99 -1.11 2.06 -0.47
CA GLU A 99 -0.22 0.93 -0.17
C GLU A 99 -0.69 -0.38 -0.82
N LEU A 100 -2.00 -0.59 -0.94
CA LEU A 100 -2.54 -1.83 -1.52
C LEU A 100 -2.19 -1.97 -3.00
N GLY A 101 -2.36 -0.90 -3.79
CA GLY A 101 -1.98 -0.83 -5.19
C GLY A 101 -0.47 -0.95 -5.37
N ALA A 102 0.31 -0.37 -4.47
CA ALA A 102 1.76 -0.54 -4.46
C ALA A 102 2.18 -1.99 -4.21
N PHE A 103 1.51 -2.69 -3.28
CA PHE A 103 1.73 -4.13 -3.06
C PHE A 103 1.33 -4.96 -4.28
N GLN A 104 0.24 -4.62 -4.97
CA GLN A 104 -0.15 -5.28 -6.22
C GLN A 104 0.93 -5.13 -7.30
N GLU A 105 1.44 -3.92 -7.52
CA GLU A 105 2.52 -3.69 -8.50
C GLU A 105 3.82 -4.39 -8.08
N LEU A 106 4.16 -4.36 -6.79
CA LEU A 106 5.31 -5.09 -6.24
C LEU A 106 5.21 -6.60 -6.49
N THR A 107 4.04 -7.21 -6.23
CA THR A 107 3.82 -8.64 -6.47
C THR A 107 3.85 -9.00 -7.96
N THR A 108 3.36 -8.10 -8.82
CA THR A 108 3.42 -8.28 -10.28
C THR A 108 4.87 -8.29 -10.77
N TYR A 109 5.69 -7.33 -10.34
CA TYR A 109 7.12 -7.30 -10.68
C TYR A 109 7.92 -8.44 -10.05
N ALA A 110 7.51 -8.89 -8.86
CA ALA A 110 8.07 -10.07 -8.22
C ALA A 110 7.78 -11.36 -9.01
N ALA A 111 6.58 -11.48 -9.59
CA ALA A 111 6.16 -12.64 -10.37
C ALA A 111 6.80 -12.68 -11.76
N SER A 112 7.08 -11.53 -12.36
CA SER A 112 7.75 -11.42 -13.66
C SER A 112 9.28 -11.58 -13.58
N GLY A 113 9.85 -11.76 -12.38
CA GLY A 113 11.30 -11.92 -12.19
C GLY A 113 12.10 -10.62 -12.32
N LEU A 114 11.44 -9.46 -12.33
CA LEU A 114 12.08 -8.15 -12.45
C LEU A 114 12.69 -7.65 -11.13
N LEU A 115 12.40 -8.32 -10.01
CA LEU A 115 12.87 -7.94 -8.67
C LEU A 115 13.49 -9.13 -7.94
N SER A 116 14.72 -8.94 -7.48
CA SER A 116 15.44 -9.86 -6.61
C SER A 116 14.72 -10.07 -5.27
N VAL A 117 15.02 -11.18 -4.59
CA VAL A 117 14.51 -11.47 -3.23
C VAL A 117 14.84 -10.33 -2.26
N ARG A 118 16.05 -9.78 -2.38
CA ARG A 118 16.53 -8.65 -1.56
C ARG A 118 15.68 -7.40 -1.81
N THR A 119 15.52 -7.00 -3.07
CA THR A 119 14.76 -5.78 -3.41
C THR A 119 13.29 -5.91 -3.04
N ARG A 120 12.68 -7.08 -3.25
CA ARG A 120 11.31 -7.34 -2.79
C ARG A 120 11.16 -7.09 -1.29
N ARG A 121 12.11 -7.58 -0.48
CA ARG A 121 12.11 -7.36 0.97
C ARG A 121 12.22 -5.87 1.32
N VAL A 122 13.19 -5.16 0.73
CA VAL A 122 13.38 -3.73 0.98
C VAL A 122 12.12 -2.93 0.61
N LEU A 123 11.56 -3.19 -0.58
CA LEU A 123 10.37 -2.51 -1.06
C LEU A 123 9.15 -2.82 -0.20
N SER A 124 8.97 -4.06 0.28
CA SER A 124 7.87 -4.39 1.21
C SER A 124 7.89 -3.52 2.46
N PHE A 125 9.07 -3.23 3.01
CA PHE A 125 9.19 -2.28 4.13
C PHE A 125 9.00 -0.83 3.68
N ALA A 126 9.45 -0.46 2.48
CA ALA A 126 9.28 0.89 1.94
C ALA A 126 7.81 1.24 1.64
N VAL A 127 6.96 0.26 1.34
CA VAL A 127 5.52 0.47 1.11
C VAL A 127 4.62 0.14 2.30
N CYS A 128 5.11 -0.49 3.37
CA CYS A 128 4.27 -0.83 4.53
C CYS A 128 3.97 0.37 5.47
N GLY A 129 3.49 1.49 4.93
CA GLY A 129 3.11 2.64 5.72
C GLY A 129 2.00 3.47 5.08
N PHE A 130 1.18 4.11 5.91
CA PHE A 130 0.09 5.03 5.53
C PHE A 130 0.63 6.41 5.13
N HIS A 131 1.64 6.46 4.26
CA HIS A 131 2.33 7.68 3.83
C HIS A 131 1.88 8.18 2.45
N ASN A 132 0.60 7.99 2.13
CA ASN A 132 -0.01 8.42 0.88
C ASN A 132 -0.96 9.62 1.06
N LEU A 133 -1.25 10.33 -0.03
CA LEU A 133 -2.09 11.53 -0.01
C LEU A 133 -3.53 11.23 0.45
N GLY A 134 -4.07 10.05 0.14
CA GLY A 134 -5.40 9.63 0.62
C GLY A 134 -5.44 9.46 2.14
N SER A 135 -4.38 8.87 2.71
CA SER A 135 -4.22 8.67 4.15
C SER A 135 -4.10 9.99 4.92
N LEU A 136 -3.45 10.99 4.31
CA LEU A 136 -3.42 12.34 4.85
C LEU A 136 -4.84 12.91 4.99
N GLY A 137 -5.68 12.74 3.96
CA GLY A 137 -7.09 13.16 3.99
C GLY A 137 -7.90 12.46 5.09
N ILE A 138 -7.68 11.15 5.27
CA ILE A 138 -8.33 10.35 6.31
C ILE A 138 -7.94 10.84 7.71
N VAL A 139 -6.64 10.95 7.99
CA VAL A 139 -6.12 11.38 9.30
C VAL A 139 -6.55 12.81 9.59
N PHE A 140 -6.52 13.70 8.60
CA PHE A 140 -7.01 15.07 8.73
C PHE A 140 -8.51 15.11 9.06
N GLY A 141 -9.33 14.34 8.34
CA GLY A 141 -10.76 14.24 8.58
C GLY A 141 -11.07 13.74 9.99
N MET A 142 -10.38 12.70 10.44
CA MET A 142 -10.53 12.15 11.78
C MET A 142 -10.09 13.15 12.87
N LEU A 143 -8.91 13.76 12.74
CA LEU A 143 -8.41 14.72 13.73
C LEU A 143 -9.30 15.97 13.81
N SER A 144 -9.90 16.39 12.70
CA SER A 144 -10.84 17.51 12.67
C SER A 144 -12.16 17.19 13.40
N LEU A 145 -12.60 15.93 13.43
CA LEU A 145 -13.76 15.50 14.21
C LEU A 145 -13.44 15.41 15.71
N VAL A 146 -12.23 14.96 16.06
CA VAL A 146 -11.78 14.82 17.46
C VAL A 146 -11.43 16.18 18.08
N ALA A 147 -10.84 17.09 17.31
CA ALA A 147 -10.41 18.41 17.77
C ALA A 147 -10.86 19.52 16.80
N PRO A 148 -12.17 19.82 16.71
CA PRO A 148 -12.73 20.75 15.72
C PRO A 148 -12.13 22.15 15.79
N GLY A 149 -11.77 22.63 16.99
CA GLY A 149 -11.14 23.93 17.21
C GLY A 149 -9.67 24.03 16.75
N ARG A 150 -9.04 22.93 16.30
CA ARG A 150 -7.64 22.89 15.85
C ARG A 150 -7.48 22.43 14.40
N SER A 151 -8.57 22.35 13.64
CA SER A 151 -8.55 21.92 12.24
C SER A 151 -7.57 22.72 11.38
N THR A 152 -7.46 24.04 11.59
CA THR A 152 -6.48 24.90 10.90
C THR A 152 -5.03 24.55 11.27
N ASP A 153 -4.74 24.33 12.55
CA ASP A 153 -3.41 23.91 13.01
C ASP A 153 -3.03 22.57 12.36
N ILE A 154 -3.96 21.59 12.37
CA ILE A 154 -3.75 20.26 11.80
C ILE A 154 -3.52 20.36 10.28
N ALA A 155 -4.28 21.21 9.58
CA ALA A 155 -4.10 21.42 8.14
C ALA A 155 -2.71 21.99 7.82
N SER A 156 -2.23 22.92 8.65
CA SER A 156 -0.94 23.60 8.43
C SER A 156 0.26 22.65 8.49
N ILE A 157 0.18 21.58 9.29
CA ILE A 157 1.24 20.57 9.44
C ILE A 157 1.02 19.32 8.59
N GLY A 158 -0.11 19.20 7.88
CA GLY A 158 -0.50 17.95 7.23
C GLY A 158 0.52 17.45 6.20
N PHE A 159 1.01 18.34 5.34
CA PHE A 159 1.99 17.97 4.32
C PHE A 159 3.37 17.64 4.92
N SER A 160 3.81 18.38 5.94
CA SER A 160 5.09 18.08 6.60
C SER A 160 5.01 16.77 7.38
N ALA A 161 3.86 16.47 8.00
CA ALA A 161 3.58 15.19 8.63
C ALA A 161 3.66 14.04 7.61
N LEU A 162 3.06 14.19 6.43
CA LEU A 162 3.13 13.21 5.35
C LEU A 162 4.58 12.94 4.92
N VAL A 163 5.36 13.99 4.66
CA VAL A 163 6.79 13.85 4.28
C VAL A 163 7.58 13.17 5.39
N SER A 164 7.35 13.54 6.66
CA SER A 164 8.01 12.90 7.80
C SER A 164 7.68 11.42 7.91
N ALA A 165 6.43 11.02 7.61
CA ALA A 165 6.00 9.63 7.59
C ALA A 165 6.67 8.85 6.45
N CYS A 166 6.79 9.44 5.24
CA CYS A 166 7.55 8.84 4.14
C CYS A 166 9.00 8.58 4.56
N VAL A 167 9.67 9.58 5.13
CA VAL A 167 11.07 9.47 5.55
C VAL A 167 11.23 8.41 6.64
N ALA A 168 10.38 8.39 7.66
CA ALA A 168 10.44 7.37 8.71
C ALA A 168 10.30 5.95 8.16
N ASN A 169 9.39 5.76 7.19
CA ASN A 169 9.19 4.45 6.57
C ASN A 169 10.39 4.06 5.68
N TYR A 170 10.93 5.02 4.92
CA TYR A 170 12.10 4.82 4.08
C TYR A 170 13.37 4.52 4.88
N LEU A 171 13.55 5.15 6.04
CA LEU A 171 14.63 4.83 6.97
C LEU A 171 14.52 3.39 7.45
N THR A 172 13.31 2.92 7.77
CA THR A 172 13.06 1.51 8.11
C THR A 172 13.46 0.59 6.96
N ALA A 173 13.09 0.91 5.72
CA ALA A 173 13.51 0.16 4.54
C ALA A 173 15.04 0.17 4.33
N CYS A 174 15.73 1.29 4.58
CA CYS A 174 17.20 1.37 4.54
C CYS A 174 17.86 0.45 5.56
N THR A 175 17.30 0.31 6.77
CA THR A 175 17.82 -0.66 7.75
C THR A 175 17.74 -2.08 7.20
N VAL A 176 16.60 -2.46 6.61
CA VAL A 176 16.41 -3.78 5.98
C VAL A 176 17.35 -3.96 4.78
N GLY A 177 17.56 -2.93 3.97
CA GLY A 177 18.52 -2.94 2.87
C GLY A 177 19.95 -3.17 3.36
N LYS A 178 20.36 -2.58 4.49
CA LYS A 178 21.68 -2.84 5.08
C LYS A 178 21.86 -4.31 5.47
N TYR A 179 20.81 -4.97 5.96
CA TYR A 179 20.88 -6.38 6.32
C TYR A 179 20.79 -7.28 5.08
N ASN A 180 21.95 -7.52 4.45
CA ASN A 180 22.09 -8.50 3.37
C ASN A 180 22.05 -9.92 3.93
N HIS A 181 20.86 -10.37 4.35
CA HIS A 181 20.66 -11.74 4.81
C HIS A 181 20.46 -12.67 3.61
N GLU A 182 21.54 -12.91 2.88
CA GLU A 182 21.71 -14.14 2.11
C GLU A 182 21.90 -15.27 3.15
N ASN A 183 20.86 -16.07 3.35
CA ASN A 183 20.92 -17.43 3.92
C ASN A 183 21.19 -17.67 5.42
N LYS A 184 21.19 -16.68 6.33
CA LYS A 184 21.48 -16.97 7.77
C LYS A 184 20.36 -16.89 8.82
N ILE A 185 19.14 -16.38 8.54
CA ILE A 185 18.06 -16.26 9.58
C ILE A 185 16.76 -16.98 9.20
N LEU A 186 16.55 -17.30 7.92
CA LEU A 186 15.47 -18.23 7.59
C LEU A 186 15.98 -19.63 7.86
N PRO A 187 15.32 -20.45 8.70
CA PRO A 187 15.68 -21.86 8.80
C PRO A 187 15.72 -22.44 7.38
N ARG A 188 16.76 -23.22 7.05
CA ARG A 188 16.92 -23.88 5.74
C ARG A 188 15.72 -24.76 5.32
N ASN A 189 14.74 -24.92 6.21
CA ASN A 189 13.47 -25.60 5.99
C ASN A 189 12.32 -24.66 5.60
N PHE A 190 12.58 -23.43 5.16
CA PHE A 190 11.52 -22.69 4.46
C PHE A 190 11.33 -23.37 3.10
N PRO A 191 10.16 -23.99 2.83
CA PRO A 191 9.94 -24.64 1.55
C PRO A 191 10.18 -23.62 0.42
N PRO A 192 10.70 -24.04 -0.75
CA PRO A 192 10.78 -23.15 -1.90
C PRO A 192 9.41 -22.50 -2.07
N SER A 193 9.39 -21.18 -2.28
CA SER A 193 8.18 -20.37 -2.43
C SER A 193 7.26 -20.97 -3.49
N THR A 194 6.41 -21.91 -3.10
CA THR A 194 5.15 -22.16 -3.78
C THR A 194 4.30 -20.97 -3.38
N SER A 195 4.24 -19.98 -4.26
CA SER A 195 3.29 -18.89 -4.12
C SER A 195 1.91 -19.48 -3.79
N PRO A 196 1.09 -18.84 -2.94
CA PRO A 196 -0.29 -19.29 -2.71
C PRO A 196 -1.07 -19.46 -4.02
N ILE A 197 -0.63 -18.75 -5.07
CA ILE A 197 -1.11 -18.80 -6.45
C ILE A 197 -0.82 -20.14 -7.13
N HIS A 198 0.32 -20.79 -6.85
CA HIS A 198 0.65 -22.12 -7.37
C HIS A 198 -0.16 -23.23 -6.69
N GLU A 199 -0.43 -23.12 -5.39
CA GLU A 199 -1.36 -24.03 -4.68
C GLU A 199 -2.82 -23.79 -5.09
N LEU A 200 -3.25 -22.55 -5.26
CA LEU A 200 -4.57 -22.22 -5.83
C LEU A 200 -4.72 -22.75 -7.27
N GLY A 201 -3.66 -22.75 -8.08
CA GLY A 201 -3.65 -23.38 -9.40
C GLY A 201 -3.82 -24.91 -9.35
N LYS A 202 -3.22 -25.58 -8.35
CA LYS A 202 -3.44 -27.02 -8.13
C LYS A 202 -4.83 -27.33 -7.62
N ILE A 203 -5.38 -26.51 -6.73
CA ILE A 203 -6.74 -26.65 -6.19
C ILE A 203 -7.78 -26.38 -7.29
N SER A 204 -7.55 -25.38 -8.15
CA SER A 204 -8.38 -25.08 -9.33
C SER A 204 -8.34 -26.22 -10.35
N ASN A 205 -7.15 -26.78 -10.65
CA ASN A 205 -7.02 -27.93 -11.54
C ASN A 205 -7.59 -29.22 -10.95
N ALA A 206 -7.50 -29.42 -9.63
CA ALA A 206 -8.15 -30.55 -8.94
C ALA A 206 -9.68 -30.41 -8.94
N ALA A 207 -10.21 -29.20 -8.75
CA ALA A 207 -11.63 -28.91 -8.86
C ALA A 207 -12.18 -29.08 -10.30
N ALA A 208 -11.41 -28.69 -11.32
CA ALA A 208 -11.73 -28.92 -12.72
C ALA A 208 -11.71 -30.42 -13.09
N LYS A 209 -10.80 -31.20 -12.50
CA LYS A 209 -10.75 -32.65 -12.70
C LYS A 209 -11.91 -33.38 -11.99
N ALA A 210 -12.36 -32.86 -10.84
CA ALA A 210 -13.51 -33.38 -10.11
C ALA A 210 -14.86 -33.06 -10.79
N SER A 211 -14.98 -31.93 -11.48
CA SER A 211 -16.19 -31.59 -12.26
C SER A 211 -16.33 -32.41 -13.53
N SER A 212 -15.23 -32.73 -14.23
CA SER A 212 -15.25 -33.68 -15.36
C SER A 212 -15.63 -35.11 -14.92
N PHE A 213 -15.23 -35.55 -13.72
CA PHE A 213 -15.64 -36.86 -13.20
C PHE A 213 -17.13 -36.92 -12.83
N LYS A 214 -17.71 -35.83 -12.32
CA LYS A 214 -19.16 -35.72 -12.09
C LYS A 214 -19.97 -35.72 -13.40
N GLN A 215 -19.44 -35.12 -14.47
CA GLN A 215 -20.08 -35.17 -15.79
C GLN A 215 -20.02 -36.57 -16.42
N LEU A 216 -18.90 -37.29 -16.26
CA LEU A 216 -18.77 -38.68 -16.69
C LEU A 216 -19.66 -39.64 -15.88
N ALA A 217 -19.82 -39.41 -14.57
CA ALA A 217 -20.71 -40.21 -13.72
C ALA A 217 -22.20 -40.00 -14.06
N ASN A 218 -22.62 -38.78 -14.40
CA ASN A 218 -23.99 -38.50 -14.84
C ASN A 218 -24.29 -38.97 -16.28
N ALA A 219 -23.27 -39.10 -17.14
CA ALA A 219 -23.43 -39.66 -18.48
C ALA A 219 -23.54 -41.20 -18.48
N ALA A 220 -23.10 -41.87 -17.41
CA ALA A 220 -23.20 -43.32 -17.24
C ALA A 220 -24.48 -43.79 -16.51
N SER A 221 -25.35 -42.85 -16.09
CA SER A 221 -26.61 -43.15 -15.37
C SER A 221 -27.87 -42.86 -16.18
N ASN A 222 -27.76 -42.70 -17.51
CA ASN A 222 -28.88 -42.63 -18.46
C ASN A 222 -28.75 -43.74 -19.50
#